data_AF-A0A815FQP3-F1
#
_entry.id   AF-A0A815FQP3-F1
#
_cell.length_a   1.000
_cell.length_b   1.000
_cell.length_c   1.000
_cell.angle_alpha   90.00
_cell.angle_beta   90.00
_cell.angle_gamma   90.00
#
_symmetry.space_group_name_H-M   'P 1'
#
loop_
_entity.id
_entity.type
_entity.pdbx_description
1 polymer ?
#
loop_
_entity_poly.entity_id
_entity_poly.type
_entity_poly.pdbx_seq_one_letter_code
_entity_poly.pdbx_strand_id
1 'polypeptide(L)'
;MNQLGNNCENYPDGCLYKGRGPLQLTHKSNYEKAGEALGLDLVGDPDQVAEPEVGFKVAVWFWNDHNLNSLADENTLDAFKKITKKINGGQNGAQERERYWQKTGEVLGCAERKKSKPLPFHIV
;
A
#
# COMPACT_ATOMS: atom_id res chain seq x y z
N MET A 1 11.68 20.60 0.23
CA MET A 1 11.00 19.54 1.02
C MET A 1 9.91 18.94 0.16
N ASN A 2 9.77 17.61 0.12
CA ASN A 2 8.52 17.03 -0.39
C ASN A 2 7.44 17.03 0.72
N GLN A 3 6.19 16.75 0.37
CA GLN A 3 5.04 16.80 1.29
C GLN A 3 5.14 15.79 2.47
N LEU A 4 6.18 14.95 2.50
CA LEU A 4 6.47 13.97 3.54
C LEU A 4 7.68 14.35 4.41
N GLY A 5 8.24 15.55 4.25
CA GLY A 5 9.39 16.01 5.03
C GLY A 5 10.75 15.43 4.59
N ASN A 6 10.80 14.67 3.48
CA ASN A 6 12.07 14.19 2.96
C ASN A 6 12.80 15.33 2.25
N ASN A 7 14.04 15.59 2.69
CA ASN A 7 15.01 16.42 1.98
C ASN A 7 15.33 15.69 0.65
N CYS A 8 15.25 16.42 -0.47
CA CYS A 8 15.54 15.86 -1.79
C CYS A 8 17.03 15.89 -2.14
N GLU A 9 17.85 16.53 -1.31
CA GLU A 9 19.30 16.67 -1.48
C GLU A 9 20.01 15.33 -1.25
N ASN A 10 19.39 14.39 -0.54
CA ASN A 10 19.94 13.06 -0.26
C ASN A 10 19.62 12.01 -1.34
N TYR A 11 18.93 12.38 -2.43
CA TYR A 11 18.58 11.44 -3.50
C TYR A 11 19.37 11.76 -4.78
N PRO A 12 20.00 10.76 -5.44
CA PRO A 12 20.75 10.97 -6.68
C PRO A 12 19.93 11.65 -7.79
N ASP A 13 18.62 11.39 -7.81
CA ASP A 13 17.67 11.93 -8.79
C ASP A 13 16.84 13.11 -8.23
N GLY A 14 17.22 13.67 -7.08
CA GLY A 14 16.48 14.75 -6.43
C GLY A 14 15.02 14.40 -6.08
N CYS A 15 14.12 15.39 -6.15
CA CYS A 15 12.68 15.18 -5.89
C CYS A 15 11.93 14.50 -7.06
N LEU A 16 12.60 14.08 -8.14
CA LEU A 16 11.94 13.67 -9.38
C LEU A 16 11.02 12.46 -9.18
N TYR A 17 11.47 11.48 -8.40
CA TYR A 17 10.73 10.25 -8.06
C TYR A 17 10.19 10.27 -6.62
N LYS A 18 9.67 11.42 -6.20
CA LYS A 18 8.92 11.58 -4.95
C LYS A 18 7.61 10.78 -4.97
N GLY A 19 7.01 10.60 -3.79
CA GLY A 19 5.72 9.92 -3.62
C GLY A 19 4.61 10.56 -4.48
N ARG A 20 3.94 9.74 -5.30
CA ARG A 20 2.76 10.13 -6.10
C ARG A 20 1.68 9.04 -6.05
N GLY A 21 0.45 9.44 -6.32
CA GLY A 21 -0.71 8.54 -6.39
C GLY A 21 -1.15 7.95 -5.05
N PRO A 22 -2.17 7.07 -5.06
CA PRO A 22 -2.84 6.56 -3.86
C PRO A 22 -1.94 5.75 -2.91
N LEU A 23 -0.98 5.01 -3.45
CA LEU A 23 -0.02 4.21 -2.67
C LEU A 23 1.35 4.89 -2.49
N GLN A 24 1.49 6.16 -2.90
CA GLN A 24 2.74 6.92 -2.77
C GLN A 24 3.94 6.21 -3.41
N LEU A 25 3.89 5.99 -4.73
CA LEU A 25 5.00 5.39 -5.47
C LEU A 25 6.27 6.27 -5.34
N THR A 26 7.36 5.70 -4.84
CA THR A 26 8.65 6.38 -4.62
C THR A 26 9.79 5.62 -5.29
N HIS A 27 10.92 6.30 -5.52
CA HIS A 27 12.15 5.77 -6.10
C HIS A 27 12.06 5.42 -7.59
N LYS A 28 13.09 5.80 -8.36
CA LYS A 28 13.17 5.59 -9.81
C LYS A 28 12.90 4.15 -10.22
N SER A 29 13.47 3.18 -9.51
CA SER A 29 13.30 1.75 -9.80
C SER A 29 11.85 1.27 -9.73
N ASN A 30 11.01 1.88 -8.90
CA ASN A 30 9.59 1.55 -8.86
C ASN A 30 8.81 2.21 -9.99
N TYR A 31 9.19 3.42 -10.41
CA TYR A 31 8.64 4.07 -11.62
C TYR A 31 9.01 3.27 -12.88
N GLU A 32 10.23 2.76 -12.97
CA GLU A 32 10.67 1.86 -14.06
C GLU A 32 9.80 0.60 -14.15
N LYS A 33 9.68 -0.15 -13.05
CA LYS A 33 8.89 -1.39 -13.02
C LYS A 33 7.41 -1.17 -13.29
N ALA A 34 6.83 -0.11 -12.71
CA ALA A 34 5.44 0.24 -12.96
C ALA A 34 5.22 0.65 -14.42
N GLY A 35 6.15 1.43 -14.99
CA GLY A 35 6.10 1.87 -16.37
C GLY A 35 6.18 0.71 -17.35
N GLU A 36 7.10 -0.24 -17.13
CA GLU A 36 7.21 -1.47 -17.92
C GLU A 36 5.92 -2.29 -17.88
N ALA A 37 5.37 -2.52 -16.68
CA ALA A 37 4.16 -3.32 -16.51
C ALA A 37 2.91 -2.67 -17.11
N LEU A 38 2.85 -1.33 -17.15
CA LEU A 38 1.70 -0.57 -17.65
C LEU A 38 1.86 -0.09 -19.10
N GLY A 39 3.04 -0.25 -19.71
CA GLY A 39 3.34 0.30 -21.03
C GLY A 39 3.37 1.84 -21.05
N LEU A 40 3.84 2.47 -19.98
CA LEU A 40 3.90 3.93 -19.80
C LEU A 40 5.33 4.39 -19.52
N ASP A 41 5.73 5.52 -20.10
CA ASP A 41 7.03 6.14 -19.77
C ASP A 41 6.93 6.97 -18.48
N LEU A 42 6.92 6.28 -17.35
CA LEU A 42 6.85 6.90 -16.03
C LEU A 42 8.21 7.43 -15.54
N VAL A 43 9.30 7.12 -16.25
CA VAL A 43 10.64 7.63 -15.92
C VAL A 43 10.87 8.96 -16.61
N GLY A 44 10.49 9.06 -17.90
CA GLY A 44 10.53 10.29 -18.68
C GLY A 44 9.47 11.31 -18.25
N ASP A 45 8.29 10.85 -17.83
CA ASP A 45 7.22 11.71 -17.30
C ASP A 45 6.60 11.12 -16.01
N PRO A 46 7.24 11.31 -14.84
CA PRO A 46 6.78 10.77 -13.56
C PRO A 46 5.54 11.48 -13.01
N ASP A 47 5.18 12.66 -13.50
CA ASP A 47 4.03 13.40 -13.01
C ASP A 47 2.70 12.74 -13.41
N GLN A 48 2.70 11.90 -14.45
CA GLN A 48 1.58 11.02 -14.80
C GLN A 48 1.04 10.25 -13.58
N VAL A 49 1.90 9.80 -12.67
CA VAL A 49 1.46 9.02 -11.48
C VAL A 49 0.59 9.84 -10.51
N ALA A 50 0.62 11.17 -10.61
CA ALA A 50 -0.28 12.04 -9.85
C ALA A 50 -1.69 12.12 -10.47
N GLU A 51 -1.84 11.79 -11.75
CA GLU A 51 -3.15 11.76 -12.41
C GLU A 51 -4.00 10.59 -11.88
N PRO A 52 -5.31 10.79 -11.62
CA PRO A 52 -6.14 9.76 -11.02
C PRO A 52 -6.08 8.41 -11.75
N GLU A 53 -6.19 8.42 -13.08
CA GLU A 53 -6.21 7.19 -13.88
C GLU A 53 -4.90 6.39 -13.74
N VAL A 54 -3.76 7.03 -13.96
CA VAL A 54 -2.44 6.38 -13.89
C VAL A 54 -2.10 6.04 -12.43
N GLY A 55 -2.41 6.92 -11.48
CA GLY A 55 -2.20 6.69 -10.07
C GLY A 55 -2.92 5.43 -9.57
N PHE A 56 -4.19 5.22 -9.95
CA PHE A 56 -4.92 4.00 -9.61
C PHE A 56 -4.39 2.77 -10.36
N LYS A 57 -3.99 2.88 -11.64
CA LYS A 57 -3.32 1.79 -12.37
C LYS A 57 -2.05 1.33 -11.66
N VAL A 58 -1.20 2.27 -11.24
CA VAL A 58 0.01 2.01 -10.45
C VAL A 58 -0.33 1.36 -9.11
N ALA A 59 -1.37 1.83 -8.41
CA ALA A 59 -1.77 1.25 -7.14
C ALA A 59 -2.23 -0.22 -7.28
N VAL A 60 -3.03 -0.51 -8.31
CA VAL A 60 -3.49 -1.88 -8.62
C VAL A 60 -2.34 -2.77 -9.07
N TRP A 61 -1.42 -2.25 -9.89
CA TRP A 61 -0.20 -2.97 -10.28
C TRP A 61 0.61 -3.38 -9.05
N PHE A 62 0.93 -2.43 -8.16
CA PHE A 62 1.70 -2.73 -6.95
C PHE A 62 1.00 -3.79 -6.09
N TRP A 63 -0.32 -3.67 -5.93
CA TRP A 63 -1.13 -4.60 -5.17
C TRP A 63 -1.05 -6.04 -5.71
N ASN A 64 -1.14 -6.19 -7.02
CA ASN A 64 -1.05 -7.49 -7.69
C ASN A 64 0.37 -8.07 -7.67
N ASP A 65 1.38 -7.25 -7.98
CA ASP A 65 2.80 -7.66 -7.98
C ASP A 65 3.25 -8.19 -6.61
N HIS A 66 2.69 -7.65 -5.52
CA HIS A 66 3.01 -8.06 -4.15
C HIS A 66 2.09 -9.16 -3.59
N ASN A 67 1.18 -9.69 -4.42
CA ASN A 67 0.18 -10.70 -4.09
C ASN A 67 -0.65 -10.37 -2.84
N LEU A 68 -1.11 -9.11 -2.74
CA LEU A 68 -1.77 -8.63 -1.52
C LEU A 68 -3.20 -9.16 -1.35
N ASN A 69 -3.85 -9.64 -2.41
CA ASN A 69 -5.17 -10.28 -2.34
C ASN A 69 -5.19 -11.45 -1.35
N SER A 70 -4.19 -12.34 -1.42
CA SER A 70 -4.08 -13.49 -0.52
C SER A 70 -4.12 -13.13 0.97
N LEU A 71 -3.49 -12.00 1.33
CA LEU A 71 -3.50 -11.48 2.70
C LEU A 71 -4.84 -10.79 3.01
N ALA A 72 -5.40 -10.04 2.06
CA ALA A 72 -6.66 -9.34 2.25
C ALA A 72 -7.82 -10.32 2.48
N ASP A 73 -7.82 -11.47 1.80
CA ASP A 73 -8.83 -12.52 1.93
C ASP A 73 -8.86 -13.18 3.32
N GLU A 74 -7.74 -13.12 4.07
CA GLU A 74 -7.72 -13.58 5.48
C GLU A 74 -8.66 -12.72 6.35
N ASN A 75 -8.83 -11.43 6.00
CA ASN A 75 -9.62 -10.44 6.73
C ASN A 75 -9.33 -10.42 8.25
N THR A 76 -8.06 -10.46 8.64
CA THR A 76 -7.62 -10.37 10.05
C THR A 76 -6.70 -9.17 10.27
N LEU A 77 -6.62 -8.68 11.51
CA LEU A 77 -5.68 -7.61 11.86
C LEU A 77 -4.21 -7.99 11.59
N ASP A 78 -3.85 -9.26 11.82
CA ASP A 78 -2.50 -9.77 11.53
C ASP A 78 -2.17 -9.64 10.03
N ALA A 79 -3.10 -10.03 9.16
CA ALA A 79 -2.93 -9.91 7.72
C ALA A 79 -2.88 -8.44 7.26
N PHE A 80 -3.74 -7.58 7.83
CA PHE A 80 -3.71 -6.14 7.57
C PHE A 80 -2.36 -5.50 7.95
N LYS A 81 -1.76 -5.91 9.08
CA LYS A 81 -0.43 -5.45 9.50
C LYS A 81 0.68 -5.91 8.55
N LYS A 82 0.57 -7.13 7.99
CA LYS A 82 1.49 -7.62 6.94
C LYS A 82 1.38 -6.79 5.66
N ILE A 83 0.16 -6.47 5.22
CA ILE A 83 -0.09 -5.58 4.07
C ILE A 83 0.52 -4.20 4.31
N THR A 84 0.28 -3.61 5.49
CA THR A 84 0.84 -2.30 5.89
C THR A 84 2.37 -2.28 5.79
N LYS A 85 3.03 -3.35 6.28
CA LYS A 85 4.49 -3.50 6.20
C LYS A 85 4.98 -3.65 4.76
N LYS A 86 4.27 -4.40 3.91
CA LYS A 86 4.63 -4.56 2.49
C LYS A 86 4.53 -3.23 1.72
N ILE A 87 3.54 -2.40 2.03
CA ILE A 87 3.35 -1.10 1.37
C ILE A 87 4.37 -0.06 1.85
N ASN A 88 4.62 0.06 3.16
CA ASN A 88 5.42 1.17 3.72
C ASN A 88 6.84 0.77 4.16
N GLY A 89 7.22 -0.50 4.06
CA GLY A 89 8.47 -1.02 4.64
C GLY A 89 8.51 -1.04 6.18
N GLY A 90 7.47 -0.58 6.86
CA GLY A 90 7.39 -0.45 8.31
C GLY A 90 5.96 -0.23 8.82
N GLN A 91 5.81 0.27 10.05
CA GLN A 91 4.51 0.51 10.70
C GLN A 91 4.21 2.00 10.92
N ASN A 92 4.90 2.89 10.19
CA ASN A 92 4.65 4.32 10.23
C ASN A 92 3.21 4.60 9.77
N GLY A 93 2.43 5.30 10.60
CA GLY A 93 1.01 5.56 10.34
C GLY A 93 0.08 4.34 10.48
N ALA A 94 0.56 3.21 11.02
CA ALA A 94 -0.23 1.98 11.09
C ALA A 94 -1.54 2.12 11.89
N GLN A 95 -1.55 2.90 12.97
CA GLN A 95 -2.76 3.14 13.77
C GLN A 95 -3.85 3.83 12.95
N GLU A 96 -3.49 4.83 12.14
CA GLU A 96 -4.45 5.52 11.28
C GLU A 96 -4.97 4.59 10.17
N ARG A 97 -4.06 3.81 9.56
CA ARG A 97 -4.44 2.81 8.56
C ARG A 97 -5.41 1.77 9.14
N GLU A 98 -5.16 1.28 10.34
CA GLU A 98 -6.03 0.33 11.05
C GLU A 98 -7.41 0.95 11.31
N ARG A 99 -7.47 2.21 11.74
CA ARG A 99 -8.73 2.93 11.95
C ARG A 99 -9.56 3.01 10.67
N TYR A 100 -8.96 3.36 9.53
CA TYR A 100 -9.68 3.41 8.25
C TYR A 100 -10.11 2.03 7.78
N TRP A 101 -9.30 1.00 7.98
CA TRP A 101 -9.66 -0.37 7.64
C TRP A 101 -10.87 -0.87 8.46
N GLN A 102 -10.86 -0.67 9.78
CA GLN A 102 -11.98 -0.99 10.66
C GLN A 102 -13.24 -0.23 10.24
N LYS A 103 -13.13 1.09 9.98
CA LYS A 103 -14.27 1.91 9.56
C LYS A 103 -14.84 1.45 8.22
N THR A 104 -13.98 1.07 7.27
CA THR A 104 -14.39 0.56 5.97
C THR A 104 -15.13 -0.78 6.12
N GLY A 105 -14.64 -1.67 6.98
CA GLY A 105 -15.32 -2.93 7.31
C GLY A 105 -16.72 -2.73 7.90
N GLU A 106 -16.91 -1.73 8.76
CA GLU A 106 -18.24 -1.36 9.28
C GLU A 106 -19.18 -0.87 8.17
N VAL A 107 -18.70 0.03 7.31
CA VAL A 107 -19.51 0.65 6.25
C VAL A 107 -19.89 -0.35 5.16
N LEU A 108 -18.98 -1.26 4.79
CA LEU A 108 -19.19 -2.24 3.74
C LEU A 108 -19.83 -3.56 4.24
N GLY A 109 -20.03 -3.71 5.55
CA GLY A 109 -20.60 -4.93 6.13
C GLY A 109 -19.64 -6.13 6.13
N CYS A 110 -18.33 -5.89 6.08
CA CYS A 110 -17.28 -6.91 6.01
C CYS A 110 -16.22 -6.71 7.10
N ALA A 111 -16.67 -6.43 8.33
CA ALA A 111 -15.79 -6.20 9.47
C ALA A 111 -14.80 -7.38 9.71
N GLU A 112 -13.74 -7.10 10.45
CA GLU A 112 -12.65 -8.05 10.75
C GLU A 112 -13.18 -9.43 11.17
N ARG A 113 -12.61 -10.48 10.58
CA ARG A 113 -12.77 -11.85 11.04
C ARG A 113 -11.99 -12.07 12.33
N LYS A 114 -12.68 -11.96 13.45
CA LYS A 114 -12.10 -12.34 14.75
C LYS A 114 -11.81 -13.85 14.74
N LYS A 115 -10.59 -14.25 15.11
CA LYS A 115 -10.29 -15.67 15.33
C LYS A 115 -11.27 -16.22 16.37
N SER A 116 -11.88 -17.37 16.09
CA SER A 116 -12.71 -18.07 17.08
C SER A 116 -11.86 -18.36 18.31
N LYS A 117 -12.36 -18.07 19.51
CA LYS A 117 -11.72 -18.57 20.73
C LYS A 117 -11.67 -20.10 20.64
N PRO A 118 -10.54 -20.74 20.97
CA PRO A 118 -10.52 -22.20 21.07
C PRO A 118 -11.62 -22.62 22.06
N LEU A 119 -12.42 -23.63 21.69
CA LEU A 119 -13.37 -24.21 22.62
C LEU A 119 -12.62 -24.71 23.85
N PRO A 120 -13.10 -24.46 25.08
CA PRO A 120 -12.49 -25.04 26.26
C PRO A 120 -12.50 -26.57 26.11
N PHE A 121 -11.32 -27.19 26.19
CA PHE A 121 -11.19 -28.64 26.28
C PHE A 121 -12.03 -29.13 27.46
N HIS A 122 -13.20 -29.69 27.18
CA HIS A 122 -13.92 -30.49 28.15
C HIS A 122 -13.31 -31.89 28.08
N ILE A 123 -12.44 -32.18 29.04
CA ILE A 123 -12.04 -33.56 29.32
C ILE A 123 -13.27 -34.24 29.93
N VAL A 124 -13.83 -35.20 29.21
CA VAL A 124 -14.71 -36.24 29.76
C VAL A 124 -13.86 -37.36 30.36
#